data_AF-A0ABD4ZGQ8-F1
#
_entry.id   AF-A0ABD4ZGQ8-F1
#
_cell.length_a   1.000
_cell.length_b   1.000
_cell.length_c   1.000
_cell.angle_alpha   90.00
_cell.angle_beta   90.00
_cell.angle_gamma   90.00
#
_symmetry.space_group_name_H-M   'P 1'
#
loop_
_entity.id
_entity.type
_entity.pdbx_description
1 polymer ?
#
loop_
_entity_poly.entity_id
_entity_poly.type
_entity_poly.pdbx_seq_one_letter_code
_entity_poly.pdbx_strand_id
1 'polypeptide(L)' 'MTITPQNLIALLPLLIVGLTVVVVMLSIAWRRNHFLNATLSVIGLNAALVSLWFVGQAGAMDVTPLMRVD' A
#
# COMPACT_ATOMS: atom_id res chain seq x y z
N MET A 1 -14.98 7.48 -16.45
CA MET A 1 -14.62 6.79 -15.20
C MET A 1 -14.24 7.86 -14.17
N THR A 2 -15.18 8.25 -13.32
CA THR A 2 -14.93 9.19 -12.23
C THR A 2 -14.35 8.43 -11.03
N ILE A 3 -13.11 8.72 -10.66
CA ILE A 3 -12.51 8.18 -9.44
C ILE A 3 -13.15 8.93 -8.26
N THR A 4 -13.92 8.20 -7.45
CA THR A 4 -14.47 8.78 -6.21
C THR A 4 -13.38 8.79 -5.13
N PRO A 5 -13.45 9.71 -4.15
CA PRO A 5 -12.55 9.69 -3.00
C PRO A 5 -12.57 8.37 -2.22
N GLN A 6 -13.71 7.67 -2.20
CA GLN A 6 -13.85 6.36 -1.55
C GLN A 6 -13.07 5.26 -2.27
N ASN A 7 -13.09 5.24 -3.61
CA ASN A 7 -12.24 4.34 -4.40
C ASN A 7 -10.74 4.59 -4.10
N LEU A 8 -10.35 5.84 -3.86
CA LEU A 8 -8.97 6.20 -3.53
C LEU A 8 -8.55 5.70 -2.14
N ILE A 9 -9.44 5.79 -1.16
CA ILE A 9 -9.24 5.25 0.19
C ILE A 9 -9.13 3.73 0.14
N ALA A 10 -9.97 3.07 -0.64
CA ALA A 10 -9.96 1.61 -0.77
C ALA A 10 -8.69 1.07 -1.49
N LEU A 11 -8.09 1.83 -2.41
CA LEU A 11 -6.84 1.49 -3.10
C LEU A 11 -5.57 1.85 -2.32
N LEU A 12 -5.70 2.57 -1.22
CA LEU A 12 -4.62 3.13 -0.42
C LEU A 12 -3.62 2.07 0.11
N PRO A 13 -4.04 0.87 0.57
CA PRO A 13 -3.11 -0.18 1.00
C PRO A 13 -2.25 -0.70 -0.15
N LEU A 14 -2.87 -0.90 -1.33
CA LEU A 14 -2.19 -1.39 -2.52
C LEU A 14 -1.15 -0.37 -3.02
N LEU A 15 -1.51 0.92 -2.99
CA LEU A 15 -0.61 2.02 -3.32
C LEU A 15 0.61 2.07 -2.40
N ILE A 16 0.40 1.94 -1.08
CA ILE A 16 1.49 1.91 -0.10
C ILE A 16 2.40 0.72 -0.36
N VAL A 17 1.86 -0.49 -0.49
CA VAL A 17 2.66 -1.69 -0.73
C VAL A 17 3.45 -1.57 -2.04
N GLY A 18 2.80 -1.15 -3.13
CA GLY A 18 3.47 -0.97 -4.42
C GLY A 18 4.63 0.04 -4.35
N LEU A 19 4.40 1.19 -3.69
CA LEU A 19 5.44 2.20 -3.50
C LEU A 19 6.59 1.64 -2.65
N THR A 20 6.30 0.92 -1.56
CA THR A 20 7.35 0.36 -0.70
C THR A 20 8.23 -0.63 -1.44
N VAL A 21 7.67 -1.46 -2.33
CA VAL A 21 8.45 -2.38 -3.18
C VAL A 21 9.39 -1.60 -4.11
N VAL A 22 8.90 -0.54 -4.76
CA VAL A 22 9.74 0.31 -5.63
C VAL A 22 10.88 0.95 -4.85
N VAL A 23 10.61 1.49 -3.66
CA VAL A 23 11.64 2.10 -2.82
C VAL A 23 12.64 1.05 -2.33
N VAL A 24 12.20 -0.15 -1.96
CA VAL A 24 13.10 -1.26 -1.60
C VAL A 24 13.99 -1.65 -2.79
N MET A 25 13.42 -1.78 -4.00
CA MET A 25 14.19 -2.07 -5.22
C MET A 25 15.22 -0.99 -5.52
N LEU A 26 14.86 0.29 -5.40
CA LEU A 26 15.77 1.41 -5.61
C LEU A 26 16.86 1.46 -4.53
N SER A 27 16.52 1.10 -3.29
CA SER A 27 17.47 1.01 -2.17
C SER A 27 18.50 -0.09 -2.40
N ILE A 28 18.09 -1.25 -2.94
CA ILE A 28 19.03 -2.32 -3.39
C ILE A 28 19.99 -1.79 -4.45
N ALA A 29 19.47 -1.05 -5.44
CA ALA A 29 20.24 -0.54 -6.58
C ALA A 29 21.27 0.51 -6.18
N TRP A 30 20.96 1.37 -5.21
CA TRP A 30 21.88 2.44 -4.76
C TRP A 30 22.98 1.89 -3.85
N ARG A 31 22.64 1.09 -2.84
CA ARG A 31 23.61 0.54 -1.89
C ARG A 31 23.05 -0.73 -1.27
N ARG A 32 23.69 -1.87 -1.53
CA ARG A 32 23.34 -3.18 -0.94
C ARG A 32 23.57 -3.22 0.58
N ASN A 33 22.74 -2.52 1.34
CA ASN A 33 22.69 -2.63 2.79
C ASN A 33 21.40 -3.36 3.21
N HIS A 34 21.56 -4.61 3.63
CA HIS A 34 20.45 -5.46 4.04
C HIS A 34 19.67 -4.91 5.24
N PHE A 35 20.32 -4.15 6.13
CA PHE A 35 19.67 -3.54 7.28
C PHE A 35 18.68 -2.44 6.87
N LEU A 36 19.04 -1.61 5.88
CA LEU A 36 18.16 -0.54 5.38
C LEU A 36 16.94 -1.10 4.64
N ASN A 37 17.11 -2.17 3.87
CA ASN A 37 15.99 -2.78 3.17
C ASN A 37 15.02 -3.48 4.13
N ALA A 38 15.54 -4.10 5.19
CA ALA A 38 14.72 -4.70 6.23
C ALA A 38 13.89 -3.65 6.97
N THR A 39 14.49 -2.53 7.38
CA THR A 39 13.75 -1.46 8.06
C THR A 39 12.72 -0.80 7.15
N LEU A 40 13.05 -0.56 5.87
CA LEU A 40 12.08 -0.04 4.89
C LEU A 40 10.88 -0.96 4.70
N SER A 41 11.11 -2.27 4.62
CA SER A 41 10.05 -3.26 4.44
C SER A 41 9.14 -3.31 5.68
N VAL A 42 9.71 -3.23 6.88
CA VAL A 42 8.95 -3.17 8.14
C VAL A 42 8.13 -1.89 8.23
N ILE A 43 8.69 -0.75 7.83
CA ILE A 43 7.96 0.54 7.77
C ILE A 43 6.82 0.44 6.77
N GLY A 44 7.07 -0.10 5.58
CA GLY A 44 6.07 -0.29 4.54
C GLY A 44 4.92 -1.21 4.97
N LEU A 45 5.24 -2.31 5.65
CA LEU A 45 4.26 -3.21 6.22
C LEU A 45 3.41 -2.52 7.29
N ASN A 46 4.03 -1.80 8.23
CA ASN A 46 3.29 -1.06 9.25
C ASN A 46 2.39 0.02 8.64
N ALA A 47 2.88 0.76 7.64
CA ALA A 47 2.07 1.75 6.93
C ALA A 47 0.88 1.10 6.19
N ALA A 48 1.07 -0.07 5.58
CA ALA A 48 -0.01 -0.82 4.94
C ALA A 48 -1.05 -1.31 5.96
N LEU A 49 -0.61 -1.79 7.13
CA LEU A 49 -1.53 -2.19 8.22
C LEU A 49 -2.34 -1.01 8.76
N VAL A 50 -1.71 0.16 8.93
CA VAL A 50 -2.40 1.39 9.33
C VAL A 50 -3.41 1.80 8.25
N SER A 51 -3.08 1.64 6.97
CA SER A 51 -3.99 1.93 5.86
C SER A 51 -5.24 1.04 5.86
N LEU A 52 -5.12 -0.24 6.24
CA LEU A 52 -6.27 -1.13 6.38
C LEU A 52 -7.28 -0.64 7.44
N TRP A 53 -6.82 0.05 8.49
CA TRP A 53 -7.72 0.68 9.46
C TRP A 53 -8.61 1.75 8.84
N PHE A 54 -8.05 2.56 7.92
CA PHE A 54 -8.82 3.56 7.16
C PHE A 54 -9.77 2.92 6.15
N VAL A 55 -9.36 1.81 5.52
CA VAL A 55 -10.21 1.06 4.59
C VAL A 55 -11.39 0.40 5.31
N GLY A 56 -11.17 -0.20 6.48
CA GLY A 56 -12.24 -0.82 7.27
C GLY A 56 -13.32 0.17 7.72
N GLN A 57 -13.03 1.47 7.78
CA GLN A 57 -14.03 2.52 8.03
C GLN A 57 -14.84 2.91 6.79
N ALA A 58 -14.32 2.65 5.58
CA ALA A 58 -15.00 2.97 4.33
C ALA A 58 -16.10 1.95 3.97
N GLY A 59 -16.10 0.77 4.61
CA GLY A 59 -17.06 -0.31 4.37
C GLY A 59 -16.84 -1.06 3.05
N ALA A 60 -17.58 -2.15 2.87
CA ALA A 60 -17.45 -2.99 1.70
C ALA A 60 -17.80 -2.25 0.39
N MET A 61 -16.84 -2.19 -0.55
CA MET A 61 -16.99 -1.51 -1.83
C MET A 61 -16.27 -2.25 -2.96
N ASP A 62 -16.96 -2.43 -4.09
CA ASP A 62 -16.37 -2.93 -5.32
C ASP A 62 -15.54 -1.82 -5.98
N VAL A 63 -14.21 -1.87 -5.81
CA VAL A 63 -13.29 -0.88 -6.40
C VAL A 63 -13.03 -1.12 -7.88
N THR A 64 -13.13 -2.38 -8.32
CA THR A 64 -13.10 -2.80 -9.72
C THR A 64 -13.98 -4.04 -9.88
N PRO A 65 -14.39 -4.43 -11.11
CA PRO A 65 -15.21 -5.62 -11.34
C PRO A 65 -14.60 -6.94 -10.84
N LEU A 66 -13.29 -6.95 -10.55
CA LEU A 66 -12.53 -8.12 -10.09
C LEU A 66 -12.02 -7.97 -8.64
N MET A 67 -12.20 -6.82 -8.00
CA MET A 67 -11.64 -6.53 -6.68
C MET A 67 -12.70 -5.86 -5.80
N ARG A 68 -13.17 -6.65 -4.83
CA ARG A 68 -14.11 -6.25 -3.79
C ARG A 68 -13.35 -6.05 -2.48
N VAL A 69 -13.57 -4.91 -1.84
CA VAL A 69 -13.17 -4.64 -0.46
C VAL A 69 -14.36 -4.97 0.44
N ASP A 70 -14.16 -5.67 1.55
CA ASP A 70 -15.18 -6.02 2.56
C ASP A 70 -14.88 -5.32 3.90
#